data_AF-A0A220T3A4-F1
#
_entry.id   AF-A0A220T3A4-F1
#
_cell.length_a   1.000
_cell.length_b   1.000
_cell.length_c   1.000
_cell.angle_alpha   90.00
_cell.angle_beta   90.00
_cell.angle_gamma   90.00
#
_symmetry.space_group_name_H-M   'P 1'
#
loop_
_entity.id
_entity.type
_entity.pdbx_description
1 polymer ?
#
loop_
_entity_poly.entity_id
_entity_poly.type
_entity_poly.pdbx_seq_one_letter_code
_entity_poly.pdbx_strand_id
1 'polypeptide(L)'
;ICNSRKTDREDELIIALAEKLGTQMIHFVPRDNIVQRAEIRRMTVIEYDPTCQQANEYRQLAQKIVNNTKKVVPTPCTMDELESLLME
;
A
#
# COMPACT_ATOMS: atom_id res chain seq x y z
N ILE A 1 0.30 3.28 2.76
CA ILE A 1 0.64 2.11 1.90
C ILE A 1 -0.66 1.34 1.72
N CYS A 2 -1.05 1.01 0.49
CA CYS A 2 -2.20 0.15 0.23
C CYS A 2 -1.70 -1.26 -0.08
N ASN A 3 -2.23 -2.28 0.60
CA ASN A 3 -2.01 -3.68 0.25
C ASN A 3 -3.25 -4.18 -0.46
N SER A 4 -3.15 -4.45 -1.75
CA SER A 4 -4.32 -4.75 -2.56
C SER A 4 -5.00 -6.04 -2.13
N ARG A 5 -6.34 -6.03 -2.15
CA ARG A 5 -7.19 -7.22 -1.99
C ARG A 5 -7.88 -7.60 -3.31
N LYS A 6 -7.49 -6.96 -4.43
CA LYS A 6 -8.10 -7.09 -5.76
C LYS A 6 -9.58 -6.71 -5.75
N THR A 7 -9.92 -5.64 -5.04
CA THR A 7 -11.26 -5.03 -5.15
C THR A 7 -11.22 -3.86 -6.12
N ASP A 8 -12.36 -3.52 -6.70
CA ASP A 8 -12.45 -2.42 -7.66
C ASP A 8 -12.19 -1.08 -6.97
N ARG A 9 -11.46 -0.18 -7.63
CA ARG A 9 -11.18 1.22 -7.20
C ARG A 9 -10.49 1.35 -5.83
N GLU A 10 -9.79 0.30 -5.41
CA GLU A 10 -9.07 0.24 -4.12
C GLU A 10 -7.95 1.29 -4.01
N ASP A 11 -7.32 1.63 -5.13
CA ASP A 11 -6.31 2.67 -5.23
C ASP A 11 -6.91 4.08 -5.09
N GLU A 12 -7.99 4.36 -5.81
CA GLU A 12 -8.72 5.64 -5.74
C GLU A 12 -9.22 5.91 -4.31
N LEU A 13 -9.84 4.91 -3.68
CA LEU A 13 -10.35 5.01 -2.32
C LEU A 13 -9.23 5.36 -1.31
N ILE A 14 -8.09 4.66 -1.38
CA ILE A 14 -7.00 4.88 -0.44
C ILE A 14 -6.28 6.20 -0.71
N ILE A 15 -6.25 6.68 -1.96
CA ILE A 15 -5.77 8.03 -2.28
C ILE A 15 -6.68 9.07 -1.63
N ALA A 16 -8.00 8.98 -1.83
CA ALA A 16 -8.96 9.93 -1.26
C ALA A 16 -8.93 9.94 0.28
N LEU A 17 -8.83 8.76 0.91
CA LEU A 17 -8.65 8.65 2.35
C LEU A 17 -7.33 9.28 2.82
N ALA A 18 -6.23 9.04 2.11
CA ALA A 18 -4.94 9.61 2.44
C ALA A 18 -4.95 11.15 2.33
N GLU A 19 -5.63 11.70 1.34
CA GLU A 19 -5.82 13.14 1.18
C GLU A 19 -6.64 13.75 2.33
N LYS A 20 -7.77 13.13 2.72
CA LYS A 20 -8.55 13.59 3.89
C LYS A 20 -7.73 13.61 5.17
N LEU A 21 -6.91 12.58 5.39
CA LEU A 21 -6.03 12.48 6.55
C LEU A 21 -4.82 13.45 6.48
N GLY A 22 -4.66 14.20 5.38
CA GLY A 22 -3.54 15.11 5.13
C GLY A 22 -2.23 14.41 4.73
N THR A 23 -2.26 13.09 4.53
CA THR A 23 -1.10 12.24 4.20
C THR A 23 -1.07 11.89 2.71
N GLN A 24 -0.39 10.80 2.35
CA GLN A 24 -0.33 10.30 0.97
C GLN A 24 -0.28 8.77 0.94
N MET A 25 -0.86 8.18 -0.10
CA MET A 25 -0.60 6.78 -0.41
C MET A 25 0.80 6.63 -1.01
N ILE A 26 1.80 6.33 -0.18
CA ILE A 26 3.21 6.20 -0.61
C ILE A 26 3.38 5.16 -1.72
N HIS A 27 2.69 4.03 -1.62
CA HIS A 27 2.81 2.93 -2.57
C HIS A 27 1.58 2.02 -2.50
N PHE A 28 1.27 1.40 -3.64
CA PHE A 28 0.23 0.39 -3.79
C PHE A 28 0.91 -0.95 -4.07
N VAL A 29 0.77 -1.90 -3.14
CA VAL A 29 1.39 -3.22 -3.23
C VAL A 29 0.37 -4.19 -3.85
N PRO A 30 0.64 -4.76 -5.04
CA PRO A 30 -0.27 -5.69 -5.68
C PRO A 30 -0.33 -7.03 -4.94
N ARG A 31 -1.43 -7.74 -5.15
CA ARG A 31 -1.66 -9.06 -4.57
C ARG A 31 -1.05 -10.15 -5.47
N ASP A 32 0.08 -10.70 -5.04
CA ASP A 32 0.79 -11.78 -5.75
C ASP A 32 0.91 -13.05 -4.87
N ASN A 33 0.68 -14.21 -5.49
CA ASN A 33 0.79 -15.52 -4.85
C ASN A 33 2.23 -15.91 -4.47
N ILE A 34 3.24 -15.22 -5.03
CA ILE A 34 4.65 -15.43 -4.68
C ILE A 34 4.93 -15.10 -3.21
N VAL A 35 4.14 -14.19 -2.61
CA VAL A 35 4.25 -13.84 -1.20
C VAL A 35 4.01 -15.08 -0.33
N GLN A 36 2.92 -15.82 -0.56
CA GLN A 36 2.62 -17.03 0.22
C GLN A 36 3.67 -18.12 -0.02
N ARG A 37 4.20 -18.24 -1.25
CA ARG A 37 5.28 -19.21 -1.57
C ARG A 37 6.56 -18.90 -0.81
N ALA A 38 6.93 -17.63 -0.70
CA ALA A 38 8.09 -17.18 0.08
C ALA A 38 7.85 -17.38 1.58
N GLU A 39 6.67 -17.02 2.09
CA GLU A 39 6.28 -17.17 3.50
C GLU A 39 6.32 -18.64 3.98
N ILE A 40 5.85 -19.59 3.16
CA ILE A 40 5.94 -21.04 3.47
C ILE A 40 7.39 -21.48 3.69
N ARG A 41 8.34 -20.86 3.01
CA ARG A 41 9.78 -21.13 3.17
C ARG A 41 10.46 -20.26 4.23
N ARG A 42 9.69 -19.47 4.99
CA ARG A 42 10.18 -18.52 6.00
C ARG A 42 11.20 -17.50 5.45
N MET A 43 11.04 -17.14 4.17
CA MET A 43 11.88 -16.14 3.50
C MET A 43 11.05 -14.94 3.08
N THR A 44 11.69 -13.78 2.93
CA THR A 44 11.07 -12.64 2.26
C THR A 44 10.99 -12.88 0.75
N VAL A 45 10.11 -12.17 0.05
CA VAL A 45 10.03 -12.26 -1.43
C VAL A 45 11.35 -11.82 -2.08
N ILE A 46 12.05 -10.83 -1.50
CA ILE A 46 13.35 -10.35 -1.98
C ILE A 46 14.41 -11.45 -1.95
N GLU A 47 14.42 -12.27 -0.89
CA GLU A 47 15.37 -13.38 -0.74
C GLU A 47 14.94 -14.60 -1.56
N TYR A 48 13.64 -14.89 -1.60
CA TYR A 48 13.08 -16.06 -2.27
C TYR A 48 13.21 -15.99 -3.79
N ASP A 49 12.85 -14.85 -4.39
CA ASP A 49 12.98 -14.58 -5.82
C ASP A 49 13.27 -13.08 -6.02
N PRO A 50 14.56 -12.69 -6.08
CA PRO A 50 14.93 -11.30 -6.21
C PRO A 50 14.53 -10.68 -7.56
N THR A 51 14.18 -11.47 -8.56
CA THR A 51 13.91 -10.99 -9.93
C THR A 51 12.42 -10.81 -10.22
N CYS A 52 11.54 -11.32 -9.36
CA CYS A 52 10.10 -11.23 -9.57
C CYS A 52 9.57 -9.79 -9.50
N GLN A 53 8.39 -9.58 -10.10
CA GLN A 53 7.73 -8.27 -10.09
C GLN A 53 7.44 -7.80 -8.66
N GLN A 54 6.94 -8.68 -7.78
CA GLN A 54 6.63 -8.35 -6.40
C GLN A 54 7.88 -7.88 -5.60
N ALA A 55 9.06 -8.44 -5.88
CA ALA A 55 10.31 -7.96 -5.29
C ALA A 55 10.62 -6.52 -5.72
N ASN A 56 10.37 -6.18 -6.99
CA ASN A 56 10.55 -4.81 -7.48
C ASN A 56 9.56 -3.83 -6.85
N GLU A 57 8.31 -4.23 -6.59
CA GLU A 57 7.35 -3.39 -5.87
C GLU A 57 7.85 -3.06 -4.46
N TYR A 58 8.36 -4.06 -3.72
CA TYR A 58 8.95 -3.80 -2.40
C TYR A 58 10.18 -2.91 -2.44
N ARG A 59 11.05 -3.04 -3.46
CA ARG A 59 12.19 -2.13 -3.64
C ARG A 59 11.76 -0.70 -3.94
N GLN A 60 10.75 -0.53 -4.79
CA GLN A 60 10.17 0.78 -5.09
C GLN A 60 9.54 1.39 -3.84
N LEU A 61 8.77 0.62 -3.08
CA LEU A 61 8.22 1.05 -1.79
C LEU A 61 9.33 1.51 -0.84
N ALA A 62 10.39 0.71 -0.69
CA ALA A 62 11.52 1.04 0.16
C ALA A 62 12.17 2.37 -0.27
N GLN A 63 12.41 2.57 -1.57
CA GLN A 63 12.97 3.81 -2.09
C GLN A 63 12.06 5.01 -1.83
N LYS A 64 10.74 4.87 -2.01
CA LYS A 64 9.76 5.93 -1.73
C LYS A 64 9.72 6.28 -0.24
N ILE A 65 9.86 5.30 0.65
CA ILE A 65 9.96 5.54 2.11
C ILE A 65 11.25 6.31 2.43
N VAL A 66 12.40 5.87 1.92
CA VAL A 66 13.69 6.52 2.14
C VAL A 66 13.65 7.99 1.69
N ASN A 67 13.01 8.25 0.55
CA ASN A 67 12.89 9.59 -0.02
C ASN A 67 11.68 10.39 0.53
N ASN A 68 10.89 9.85 1.47
CA ASN A 68 9.68 10.52 1.93
C ASN A 68 10.01 11.72 2.83
N THR A 69 9.69 12.92 2.34
CA THR A 69 9.82 14.18 3.09
C THR A 69 8.50 14.67 3.67
N LYS A 70 7.35 14.15 3.19
CA LYS A 70 6.02 14.52 3.72
C LYS A 70 5.79 13.82 5.06
N LYS A 71 5.91 14.61 6.14
CA LYS A 71 5.63 14.19 7.52
C LYS A 71 4.59 15.15 8.09
N VAL A 72 3.42 14.63 8.41
CA VAL A 72 2.27 15.42 8.84
C VAL A 72 1.72 14.86 10.14
N VAL A 73 1.11 15.72 10.95
CA VAL A 73 0.19 15.27 12.01
C VAL A 73 -1.15 14.98 11.30
N PRO A 74 -1.67 13.73 11.36
CA PRO A 74 -2.88 13.37 10.64
C PRO A 74 -4.10 14.08 11.23
N THR A 75 -5.06 14.43 10.38
CA THR A 75 -6.40 14.88 10.80
C THR A 75 -7.35 13.70 10.73
N PRO A 76 -7.84 13.16 11.87
CA PRO A 76 -8.78 12.05 11.84
C PRO A 76 -10.06 12.41 11.09
N CYS A 77 -10.58 11.50 10.28
CA CYS A 77 -11.92 11.60 9.69
C CYS A 77 -12.96 10.94 10.59
N THR A 78 -14.22 11.35 10.47
CA THR A 78 -15.34 10.69 11.17
C THR A 78 -15.75 9.39 10.47
N MET A 79 -16.59 8.59 11.13
CA MET A 79 -17.14 7.37 10.52
C MET A 79 -18.02 7.72 9.31
N ASP A 80 -18.87 8.74 9.41
CA ASP A 80 -19.74 9.17 8.31
C ASP A 80 -18.93 9.60 7.07
N GLU A 81 -17.79 10.29 7.27
CA GLU A 81 -16.89 10.66 6.19
C GLU A 81 -16.21 9.46 5.53
N LEU A 82 -15.90 8.43 6.33
CA LEU A 82 -15.33 7.19 5.83
C LEU A 82 -16.35 6.37 5.05
N GLU A 83 -17.59 6.29 5.53
CA GLU A 83 -18.69 5.61 4.83
C GLU A 83 -19.01 6.30 3.50
N SER A 84 -19.06 7.64 3.47
CA SER A 84 -19.27 8.40 2.24
C SER A 84 -18.19 8.11 1.19
N LEU A 85 -16.92 7.96 1.60
CA LEU A 85 -15.82 7.61 0.70
C LEU A 85 -15.96 6.20 0.11
N LEU A 86 -16.60 5.27 0.82
CA LEU A 86 -16.80 3.89 0.38
C LEU A 86 -18.02 3.73 -0.55
N MET A 87 -18.95 4.69 -0.53
CA MET A 87 -20.17 4.67 -1.35
C MET A 87 -20.01 5.38 -2.70
N GLU A 88 -18.95 6.15 -2.90
CA GLU A 88 -18.57 6.81 -4.16
C GLU A 88 -17.82 5.89 -5.13
#